data_AF-A0A2U1K8K0-F1
#
_entry.id   AF-A0A2U1K8K0-F1
#
_cell.length_a   1.000
_cell.length_b   1.000
_cell.length_c   1.000
_cell.angle_alpha   90.00
_cell.angle_beta   90.00
_cell.angle_gamma   90.00
#
_symmetry.space_group_name_H-M   'P 1'
#
loop_
_entity.id
_entity.type
_entity.pdbx_description
1 polymer ?
#
loop_
_entity_poly.entity_id
_entity_poly.type
_entity_poly.pdbx_seq_one_letter_code
_entity_poly.pdbx_strand_id
1 'polypeptide(L)'
;MLPLFLQLLADAEKRVPTTLPCLKSLDLHDIDFSSDIMVSCAIELICGSPNLETLYIRATHDYEVLPPALSSSDVDFSKMGQLQLQSVMLVRISGLKNEECLIKSLLSGSPLLEKMEILAHLFQHVGVDNGKLMFATKLLELHRASPVAEIKLKFL
;
A
#
# COMPACT_ATOMS: atom_id res chain seq x y z
N MET A 1 13.20 11.85 13.86
CA MET A 1 13.84 10.82 14.71
C MET A 1 13.54 9.46 14.07
N LEU A 2 14.20 9.17 12.94
CA LEU A 2 13.99 7.97 12.10
C LEU A 2 15.29 7.16 11.89
N PRO A 3 15.98 6.61 12.92
CA PRO A 3 17.10 5.70 12.61
C PRO A 3 17.02 4.31 13.24
N LEU A 4 16.13 4.01 14.18
CA LEU A 4 16.16 2.70 14.86
C LEU A 4 15.62 1.56 14.00
N PHE A 5 14.61 1.82 13.16
CA PHE A 5 14.00 0.78 12.33
C PHE A 5 14.89 0.37 11.15
N LEU A 6 15.55 1.35 10.50
CA LEU A 6 16.48 1.09 9.41
C LEU A 6 17.80 0.48 9.88
N GLN A 7 18.30 0.85 11.07
CA GLN A 7 19.49 0.21 11.65
C GLN A 7 19.26 -1.27 11.94
N LEU A 8 18.03 -1.65 12.33
CA LEU A 8 17.68 -3.06 12.56
C LEU A 8 17.71 -3.90 11.28
N LEU A 9 17.38 -3.30 10.12
CA LEU A 9 17.45 -3.96 8.81
C LEU A 9 18.88 -4.02 8.26
N ALA A 10 19.71 -3.01 8.52
CA ALA A 10 21.10 -2.97 8.04
C ALA A 10 22.01 -3.99 8.78
N ASP A 11 21.77 -4.25 10.06
CA ASP A 11 22.52 -5.25 10.85
C ASP A 11 21.99 -6.70 10.66
N ALA A 12 20.88 -6.87 9.93
CA ALA A 12 20.15 -8.13 9.77
C ALA A 12 20.61 -9.02 8.61
N GLU A 13 21.82 -8.81 8.07
CA GLU A 13 22.46 -9.78 7.14
C GLU A 13 22.69 -11.18 7.76
N LYS A 14 22.39 -11.35 9.05
CA LYS A 14 22.33 -12.65 9.73
C LYS A 14 20.90 -12.99 10.15
N ARG A 15 20.13 -13.52 9.19
CA ARG A 15 18.95 -14.38 9.39
C ARG A 15 18.05 -13.97 10.57
N VAL A 16 17.37 -12.83 10.44
CA VAL A 16 16.19 -12.55 11.26
C VAL A 16 15.17 -13.66 11.00
N PRO A 17 14.46 -14.19 12.01
CA PRO A 17 13.28 -14.99 11.76
C PRO A 17 12.28 -14.06 11.05
N THR A 18 12.27 -14.08 9.72
CA THR A 18 11.56 -13.13 8.84
C THR A 18 10.04 -13.30 8.85
N THR A 19 9.53 -13.89 9.93
CA THR A 19 8.13 -14.18 10.13
C THR A 19 7.70 -13.59 11.47
N LEU A 20 6.69 -12.74 11.45
CA LEU A 20 5.92 -12.26 12.58
C LEU A 20 4.63 -13.09 12.64
N PRO A 21 4.68 -14.40 12.97
CA PRO A 21 3.54 -15.31 12.79
C PRO A 21 2.36 -14.98 13.70
N CYS A 22 2.57 -14.21 14.77
CA CYS A 22 1.50 -13.82 15.69
C CYS A 22 0.87 -12.47 15.33
N LEU A 23 1.43 -11.72 14.37
CA LEU A 23 0.96 -10.39 14.03
C LEU A 23 -0.32 -10.50 13.19
N LYS A 24 -1.44 -10.05 13.76
CA LYS A 24 -2.76 -10.01 13.11
C LYS A 24 -3.14 -8.64 12.56
N SER A 25 -2.58 -7.58 13.13
CA SER A 25 -2.82 -6.19 12.69
C SER A 25 -1.50 -5.45 12.53
N LEU A 26 -1.40 -4.65 11.47
CA LEU A 26 -0.24 -3.83 11.17
C LEU A 26 -0.70 -2.42 10.76
N ASP A 27 -0.20 -1.43 11.47
CA ASP A 27 -0.50 -0.03 11.24
C ASP A 27 0.80 0.70 10.84
N LEU A 28 0.83 1.22 9.62
CA LEU A 28 1.96 1.94 9.06
C LEU A 28 1.56 3.40 8.86
N HIS A 29 2.27 4.30 9.54
CA HIS A 29 2.01 5.73 9.47
C HIS A 29 3.12 6.44 8.71
N ASP A 30 2.72 7.54 8.04
CA ASP A 30 3.62 8.46 7.36
C ASP A 30 4.53 7.72 6.37
N ILE A 31 3.93 6.82 5.58
CA ILE A 31 4.61 6.14 4.48
C ILE A 31 4.70 7.07 3.28
N ASP A 32 5.91 7.40 2.87
CA ASP A 32 6.15 8.14 1.65
C ASP A 32 6.21 7.18 0.46
N PHE A 33 5.14 7.19 -0.35
CA PHE A 33 5.04 6.35 -1.53
C PHE A 33 5.91 6.82 -2.71
N SER A 34 6.59 7.97 -2.60
CA SER A 34 7.63 8.37 -3.55
C SER A 34 9.00 7.78 -3.24
N SER A 35 9.18 7.21 -2.03
CA SER A 35 10.41 6.56 -1.61
C SER A 35 10.32 5.05 -1.79
N ASP A 36 10.96 4.52 -2.83
CA ASP A 36 11.01 3.07 -3.08
C ASP A 36 11.61 2.28 -1.91
N ILE A 37 12.51 2.89 -1.13
CA ILE A 37 13.06 2.31 0.10
C ILE A 37 11.95 2.12 1.14
N MET A 38 11.17 3.18 1.44
CA MET A 38 10.09 3.08 2.43
C MET A 38 9.00 2.11 1.97
N VAL A 39 8.65 2.13 0.69
CA VAL A 39 7.66 1.20 0.11
C VAL A 39 8.17 -0.24 0.18
N SER A 40 9.44 -0.49 -0.15
CA SER A 40 10.04 -1.82 -0.03
C SER A 40 10.02 -2.33 1.41
N CYS A 41 10.38 -1.48 2.38
CA CYS A 41 10.29 -1.83 3.80
C CYS A 41 8.85 -2.16 4.23
N ALA A 42 7.86 -1.39 3.77
CA ALA A 42 6.46 -1.68 4.05
C ALA A 42 6.03 -3.05 3.48
N ILE A 43 6.43 -3.38 2.25
CA ILE A 43 6.17 -4.68 1.63
C ILE A 43 6.84 -5.81 2.41
N GLU A 44 8.10 -5.65 2.82
CA GLU A 44 8.80 -6.66 3.60
C GLU A 44 8.11 -6.95 4.93
N LEU A 45 7.55 -5.93 5.60
CA LEU A 45 6.78 -6.11 6.83
C LEU A 45 5.47 -6.85 6.60
N ILE A 46 4.75 -6.50 5.52
CA ILE A 46 3.50 -7.17 5.15
C ILE A 46 3.78 -8.64 4.82
N CYS A 47 4.75 -8.92 3.94
CA CYS A 47 5.13 -10.27 3.54
C CYS A 47 5.73 -11.08 4.70
N GLY A 48 6.43 -10.43 5.61
CA GLY A 48 6.96 -11.03 6.84
C GLY A 48 5.87 -11.35 7.87
N SER A 49 4.60 -10.98 7.64
CA SER A 49 3.50 -11.20 8.59
C SER A 49 2.47 -12.18 8.01
N PRO A 50 2.75 -13.49 8.02
CA PRO A 50 1.96 -14.47 7.26
C PRO A 50 0.50 -14.62 7.74
N ASN A 51 0.20 -14.24 8.98
CA ASN A 51 -1.14 -14.29 9.57
C ASN A 51 -1.77 -12.89 9.74
N LEU A 52 -1.31 -11.92 8.95
CA LEU A 52 -1.83 -10.56 8.99
C LEU A 52 -3.26 -10.52 8.42
N GLU A 53 -4.21 -10.11 9.26
CA GLU A 53 -5.64 -10.05 8.94
C GLU A 53 -6.08 -8.60 8.66
N THR A 54 -5.50 -7.62 9.37
CA THR A 54 -5.83 -6.19 9.25
C THR A 54 -4.61 -5.36 8.90
N LEU A 55 -4.74 -4.49 7.90
CA LEU A 55 -3.69 -3.57 7.47
C LEU A 55 -4.22 -2.14 7.42
N TYR A 56 -3.57 -1.25 8.14
CA TYR A 56 -3.79 0.19 8.06
C TYR A 56 -2.52 0.85 7.51
N ILE A 57 -2.66 1.69 6.48
CA ILE A 57 -1.57 2.52 5.96
C ILE A 57 -2.04 3.95 5.81
N ARG A 58 -1.27 4.88 6.35
CA ARG A 58 -1.43 6.32 6.13
C ARG A 58 -0.23 6.86 5.38
N ALA A 59 -0.45 7.37 4.17
CA ALA A 59 0.59 8.03 3.40
C ALA A 59 0.95 9.41 3.99
N THR A 60 2.16 9.88 3.72
CA THR A 60 2.55 11.27 3.99
C THR A 60 1.80 12.25 3.08
N HIS A 61 1.72 13.53 3.48
CA HIS A 61 1.00 14.58 2.74
C HIS A 61 1.91 15.60 2.06
N ASP A 62 3.23 15.37 2.08
CA ASP A 62 4.20 16.43 1.82
C ASP A 62 4.53 16.61 0.33
N TYR A 63 3.55 16.38 -0.55
CA TYR A 63 3.72 16.63 -1.98
C TYR A 63 3.15 18.02 -2.33
N GLU A 64 3.75 19.08 -1.80
CA GLU A 64 3.48 20.46 -2.27
C GLU A 64 3.93 20.67 -3.72
N VAL A 65 4.83 19.81 -4.20
CA VAL A 65 5.30 19.76 -5.58
C VAL A 65 5.09 18.35 -6.10
N LEU A 66 4.31 18.22 -7.18
CA LEU A 66 4.15 16.97 -7.92
C LEU A 66 5.53 16.36 -8.20
N PRO A 67 5.80 15.12 -7.76
CA PRO A 67 6.91 14.36 -8.29
C PRO A 67 6.76 14.32 -9.82
N PRO A 68 7.84 14.51 -10.59
CA PRO A 68 7.76 14.48 -12.05
C PRO A 68 7.06 13.22 -12.51
N ALA A 69 6.22 13.40 -13.54
CA ALA A 69 5.26 12.43 -14.04
C ALA A 69 5.76 10.97 -13.98
N LEU A 70 4.94 10.11 -13.36
CA LEU A 70 4.86 8.69 -13.71
C LEU A 70 6.22 7.96 -13.71
N SER A 71 7.02 8.12 -12.66
CA SER A 71 8.18 7.26 -12.47
C SER A 71 7.72 5.80 -12.42
N SER A 72 8.40 4.93 -13.16
CA SER A 72 8.24 3.49 -13.00
C SER A 72 8.53 3.14 -11.54
N SER A 73 7.73 2.23 -10.98
CA SER A 73 8.00 1.64 -9.68
C SER A 73 9.18 0.68 -9.84
N ASP A 74 10.32 0.97 -9.19
CA ASP A 74 11.44 0.02 -9.12
C ASP A 74 11.25 -0.99 -7.97
N VAL A 75 10.17 -0.84 -7.20
CA VAL A 75 9.79 -1.76 -6.13
C VAL A 75 9.23 -3.07 -6.70
N ASP A 76 9.77 -4.19 -6.21
CA ASP A 76 9.31 -5.53 -6.57
C ASP A 76 8.08 -5.96 -5.77
N PHE A 77 6.91 -5.58 -6.29
CA PHE A 77 5.60 -5.97 -5.75
C PHE A 77 5.25 -7.45 -5.98
N SER A 78 5.99 -8.17 -6.82
CA SER A 78 5.71 -9.60 -7.09
C SER A 78 6.02 -10.50 -5.89
N LYS A 79 6.80 -10.00 -4.93
CA LYS A 79 7.06 -10.65 -3.64
C LYS A 79 5.82 -10.78 -2.77
N MET A 80 4.79 -9.96 -3.01
CA MET A 80 3.51 -10.07 -2.30
C MET A 80 2.79 -11.33 -2.82
N GLY A 81 3.05 -12.45 -2.16
CA GLY A 81 2.39 -13.73 -2.44
C GLY A 81 0.97 -13.77 -1.88
N GLN A 82 0.55 -14.94 -1.41
CA GLN A 82 -0.75 -15.10 -0.78
C GLN A 82 -0.76 -14.49 0.63
N LEU A 83 -1.68 -13.56 0.86
CA LEU A 83 -1.90 -12.83 2.11
C LEU A 83 -3.19 -13.32 2.79
N GLN A 84 -3.27 -13.17 4.12
CA GLN A 84 -4.44 -13.54 4.93
C GLN A 84 -5.33 -12.32 5.27
N LEU A 85 -5.15 -11.21 4.54
CA LEU A 85 -5.84 -9.96 4.82
C LEU A 85 -7.34 -10.09 4.61
N GLN A 86 -8.10 -9.62 5.60
CA GLN A 86 -9.55 -9.52 5.62
C GLN A 86 -10.01 -8.06 5.52
N SER A 87 -9.26 -7.14 6.14
CA SER A 87 -9.58 -5.71 6.16
C SER A 87 -8.35 -4.85 5.86
N VAL A 88 -8.49 -3.93 4.91
CA VAL A 88 -7.46 -2.95 4.55
C VAL A 88 -8.03 -1.54 4.63
N MET A 89 -7.28 -0.62 5.24
CA MET A 89 -7.59 0.81 5.23
C MET A 89 -6.37 1.60 4.74
N LEU A 90 -6.54 2.29 3.62
CA LEU A 90 -5.54 3.14 3.02
C LEU A 90 -5.99 4.59 3.12
N VAL A 91 -5.17 5.43 3.73
CA VAL A 91 -5.48 6.83 4.00
C VAL A 91 -4.45 7.69 3.30
N ARG A 92 -4.90 8.83 2.75
CA ARG A 92 -4.06 9.85 2.11
C ARG A 92 -3.51 9.42 0.75
N ILE A 93 -4.21 8.53 0.06
CA ILE A 93 -3.81 8.02 -1.26
C ILE A 93 -3.97 9.08 -2.32
N SER A 94 -2.91 9.33 -3.09
CA SER A 94 -2.82 10.44 -4.04
C SER A 94 -2.83 10.02 -5.52
N GLY A 95 -2.81 8.71 -5.79
CA GLY A 95 -2.75 8.12 -7.13
C GLY A 95 -1.33 7.89 -7.64
N LEU A 96 -0.33 7.85 -6.76
CA LEU A 96 1.05 7.55 -7.14
C LEU A 96 1.20 6.12 -7.64
N LYS A 97 2.23 5.88 -8.47
CA LYS A 97 2.43 4.57 -9.08
C LYS A 97 2.62 3.45 -8.05
N ASN A 98 3.39 3.72 -6.99
CA ASN A 98 3.61 2.76 -5.90
C ASN A 98 2.33 2.48 -5.10
N GLU A 99 1.44 3.46 -4.94
CA GLU A 99 0.13 3.25 -4.30
C GLU A 99 -0.75 2.36 -5.19
N GLU A 100 -0.81 2.64 -6.50
CA GLU A 100 -1.55 1.81 -7.46
C GLU A 100 -1.02 0.36 -7.47
N CYS A 101 0.30 0.18 -7.50
CA CYS A 101 0.94 -1.14 -7.45
C CYS A 101 0.65 -1.87 -6.13
N LEU A 102 0.74 -1.18 -4.99
CA LEU A 102 0.40 -1.76 -3.70
C LEU A 102 -1.06 -2.21 -3.66
N ILE A 103 -2.00 -1.36 -4.07
CA ILE A 103 -3.43 -1.69 -4.09
C ILE A 103 -3.67 -2.92 -4.97
N LYS A 104 -3.08 -2.95 -6.17
CA LYS A 104 -3.18 -4.10 -7.07
C LYS A 104 -2.68 -5.37 -6.41
N SER A 105 -1.49 -5.35 -5.80
CA SER A 105 -0.91 -6.51 -5.14
C SER A 105 -1.71 -6.98 -3.93
N LEU A 106 -2.23 -6.06 -3.12
CA LEU A 106 -3.10 -6.39 -1.99
C LEU A 106 -4.40 -7.06 -2.48
N LEU A 107 -5.05 -6.54 -3.52
CA LEU A 107 -6.28 -7.11 -4.09
C LEU A 107 -6.05 -8.49 -4.73
N SER A 108 -4.95 -8.66 -5.47
CA SER A 108 -4.63 -9.94 -6.11
C SER A 108 -4.04 -10.99 -5.15
N GLY A 109 -3.43 -10.55 -4.05
CA GLY A 109 -2.78 -11.43 -3.07
C GLY A 109 -3.69 -11.88 -1.93
N SER A 110 -4.85 -11.24 -1.73
CA SER A 110 -5.69 -11.45 -0.54
C SER A 110 -7.03 -12.15 -0.87
N PRO A 111 -7.06 -13.50 -0.96
CA PRO A 111 -8.28 -14.25 -1.26
C PRO A 111 -9.36 -14.18 -0.18
N LEU A 112 -8.99 -13.79 1.05
CA LEU A 112 -9.92 -13.64 2.18
C LEU A 112 -10.37 -12.19 2.40
N LEU A 113 -10.00 -11.28 1.52
CA LEU A 113 -10.30 -9.86 1.69
C LEU A 113 -11.80 -9.62 1.64
N GLU A 114 -12.37 -9.07 2.71
CA GLU A 114 -13.78 -8.68 2.78
C GLU A 114 -13.94 -7.20 2.43
N LYS A 115 -12.98 -6.37 2.87
CA LYS A 115 -13.13 -4.91 2.80
C LYS A 115 -11.81 -4.19 2.55
N MET A 116 -11.83 -3.26 1.61
CA MET A 116 -10.77 -2.27 1.40
C MET A 116 -11.36 -0.87 1.38
N GLU A 117 -11.00 -0.04 2.37
CA GLU A 117 -11.35 1.39 2.40
C GLU A 117 -10.18 2.23 1.90
N ILE A 118 -10.45 3.14 0.97
CA ILE A 118 -9.47 4.07 0.41
C ILE A 118 -9.99 5.50 0.63
N LEU A 119 -9.28 6.26 1.46
CA LEU A 119 -9.48 7.69 1.61
C LEU A 119 -8.46 8.42 0.74
N ALA A 120 -8.89 8.79 -0.46
CA ALA A 120 -8.06 9.40 -1.49
C ALA A 120 -8.06 10.93 -1.37
N HIS A 121 -6.87 11.51 -1.51
CA HIS A 121 -6.61 12.95 -1.60
C HIS A 121 -5.83 13.20 -2.90
N LEU A 122 -6.55 13.13 -4.03
CA LEU A 122 -5.95 13.25 -5.36
C LEU A 122 -5.53 14.70 -5.64
N PHE A 123 -4.30 14.90 -6.10
CA PHE A 123 -3.80 16.23 -6.47
C PHE A 123 -4.61 16.81 -7.63
N GLN A 124 -4.96 18.09 -7.49
CA GLN A 124 -5.73 18.84 -8.48
C GLN A 124 -4.83 19.22 -9.66
N HIS A 125 -4.96 18.55 -10.80
CA HIS A 125 -4.59 19.17 -12.07
C HIS A 125 -5.56 18.77 -13.20
N VAL A 126 -6.28 19.80 -13.68
CA VAL A 126 -7.16 19.88 -14.86
C VAL A 126 -8.35 18.91 -14.91
N GLY A 127 -9.51 19.42 -14.49
CA GLY A 127 -10.80 18.71 -14.55
C GLY A 127 -10.98 17.76 -13.37
N VAL A 128 -11.35 18.29 -12.21
CA VAL A 128 -11.48 17.58 -10.92
C VAL A 128 -12.25 16.25 -11.02
N ASP A 129 -13.26 16.20 -11.89
CA ASP A 129 -14.04 14.98 -12.11
C ASP A 129 -13.27 13.93 -12.90
N ASN A 130 -12.41 14.32 -13.84
CA ASN A 130 -11.67 13.40 -14.68
C ASN A 130 -10.62 12.62 -13.87
N GLY A 131 -9.85 13.27 -12.99
CA GLY A 131 -8.86 12.59 -12.16
C GLY A 131 -9.47 11.57 -11.18
N LYS A 132 -10.54 11.97 -10.49
CA LYS A 132 -11.31 11.10 -9.58
C LYS A 132 -11.93 9.93 -10.32
N LEU A 133 -12.57 10.20 -11.46
CA LEU A 133 -13.17 9.17 -12.31
C LEU A 133 -12.12 8.22 -12.86
N MET A 134 -11.00 8.71 -13.38
CA MET A 134 -9.91 7.88 -13.89
C MET A 134 -9.34 6.95 -12.82
N PHE A 135 -9.10 7.46 -11.61
CA PHE A 135 -8.62 6.64 -10.50
C PHE A 135 -9.65 5.57 -10.10
N ALA A 136 -10.92 5.95 -9.98
CA ALA A 136 -12.00 5.02 -9.67
C ALA A 136 -12.14 3.93 -10.76
N THR A 137 -12.09 4.30 -12.04
CA THR A 137 -12.13 3.36 -13.17
C THR A 137 -10.95 2.39 -13.12
N LYS A 138 -9.73 2.88 -12.90
CA LYS A 138 -8.54 2.02 -12.73
C LYS A 138 -8.73 1.01 -11.60
N LEU A 139 -9.28 1.43 -10.45
CA LEU A 139 -9.55 0.53 -9.32
C LEU A 139 -10.58 -0.56 -9.66
N LEU A 140 -11.59 -0.23 -10.46
CA LEU A 140 -12.60 -1.20 -10.89
C LEU A 140 -12.04 -2.27 -11.84
N GLU A 141 -11.02 -1.93 -12.62
CA GLU A 141 -10.33 -2.84 -13.55
C GLU A 141 -9.34 -3.79 -12.86
N LEU A 142 -9.00 -3.54 -11.59
CA LEU A 142 -8.07 -4.40 -10.85
C LEU A 142 -8.68 -5.76 -10.56
N HIS A 143 -7.91 -6.82 -10.86
CA HIS A 143 -8.24 -8.17 -10.47
C HIS A 143 -8.29 -8.31 -8.94
N ARG A 144 -9.27 -9.06 -8.44
CA ARG A 144 -9.44 -9.38 -7.02
C ARG A 144 -9.39 -10.89 -6.85
N ALA A 145 -8.53 -11.36 -5.94
CA ALA A 145 -8.52 -12.77 -5.58
C ALA A 145 -9.75 -13.16 -4.76
N SER A 146 -10.24 -12.25 -3.91
CA SER A 146 -11.48 -12.44 -3.17
C SER A 146 -12.70 -12.07 -4.03
N PRO A 147 -13.68 -12.98 -4.22
CA PRO A 147 -14.91 -12.70 -4.96
C PRO A 147 -15.90 -11.84 -4.17
N VAL A 148 -15.70 -11.69 -2.85
CA VAL A 148 -16.60 -10.94 -1.95
C VAL A 148 -16.03 -9.59 -1.53
N ALA A 149 -14.80 -9.25 -1.94
CA ALA A 149 -14.14 -8.01 -1.54
C ALA A 149 -14.92 -6.76 -1.99
N GLU A 150 -15.35 -5.96 -1.01
CA GLU A 150 -15.91 -4.63 -1.22
C GLU A 150 -14.80 -3.57 -1.19
N ILE A 151 -14.78 -2.69 -2.20
CA ILE A 151 -13.89 -1.53 -2.24
C ILE A 151 -14.72 -0.27 -1.99
N LYS A 152 -14.39 0.47 -0.92
CA LYS A 152 -15.04 1.74 -0.56
C LYS A 152 -14.06 2.87 -0.79
N LEU A 153 -14.28 3.63 -1.85
CA LEU A 153 -13.48 4.79 -2.21
C LEU A 153 -14.19 6.07 -1.74
N LYS A 154 -13.49 6.91 -0.98
CA LYS A 154 -13.94 8.25 -0.59
C LYS A 154 -12.88 9.26 -0.99
N PHE A 155 -13.31 10.37 -1.58
CA PHE A 155 -12.43 11.50 -1.89
C PHE A 155 -12.58 12.54 -0.79
N LEU A 156 -11.44 12.99 -0.24
CA LEU A 156 -11.35 14.06 0.76
C LEU A 156 -10.99 15.39 0.10
#